data_AF-A0A538E7C2-F1
#
_entry.id   AF-A0A538E7C2-F1
#
_cell.length_a   1.000
_cell.length_b   1.000
_cell.length_c   1.000
_cell.angle_alpha   90.00
_cell.angle_beta   90.00
_cell.angle_gamma   90.00
#
_symmetry.space_group_name_H-M   'P 1'
#
loop_
_entity.id
_entity.type
_entity.pdbx_description
1 polymer ?
#
loop_
_entity_poly.entity_id
_entity_poly.type
_entity_poly.pdbx_seq_one_letter_code
_entity_poly.pdbx_strand_id
1 'polypeptide(L)'
;MPLAMPVVWSDRCLLHEPGGEVWIGLPIRGDEVPARALAIRDALAAAGAPFFEAERHSDAPLLAVHDSGLVDTSAASTSRS
;
A
#
# COMPACT_ATOMS: atom_id res chain seq x y z
N MET A 1 1.37 -17.15 22.92
CA MET A 1 0.63 -15.92 23.30
C MET A 1 0.28 -15.18 22.02
N PRO A 2 -0.96 -14.70 21.84
CA PRO A 2 -1.33 -13.96 20.64
C PRO A 2 -0.56 -12.64 20.56
N LEU A 3 -0.25 -12.20 19.34
CA LEU A 3 0.41 -10.91 19.10
C LEU A 3 -0.55 -9.79 19.53
N ALA A 4 -0.17 -8.96 20.49
CA ALA A 4 -1.03 -7.87 20.99
C ALA A 4 -0.94 -6.58 20.16
N MET A 5 -0.03 -6.52 19.19
CA MET A 5 0.19 -5.32 18.37
C MET A 5 -0.97 -5.12 17.39
N PRO A 6 -1.62 -3.94 17.37
CA PRO A 6 -2.71 -3.65 16.43
C PRO A 6 -2.19 -3.55 15.00
N VAL A 7 -2.94 -4.12 14.06
CA VAL A 7 -2.69 -4.02 12.63
C VAL A 7 -3.77 -3.14 12.01
N VAL A 8 -3.38 -2.03 11.40
CA VAL A 8 -4.27 -1.18 10.61
C VAL A 8 -4.16 -1.60 9.15
N TRP A 9 -5.30 -1.92 8.54
CA TRP A 9 -5.35 -2.50 7.20
C TRP A 9 -6.43 -1.84 6.35
N SER A 10 -6.23 -1.80 5.03
CA SER A 10 -7.30 -1.54 4.07
C SER A 10 -7.05 -2.34 2.80
N ASP A 11 -8.08 -3.02 2.30
CA ASP A 11 -7.99 -3.79 1.04
C ASP A 11 -7.69 -2.90 -0.18
N ARG A 12 -7.82 -1.57 -0.05
CA ARG A 12 -7.44 -0.61 -1.08
C ARG A 12 -5.98 -0.73 -1.53
N CYS A 13 -5.08 -1.23 -0.68
CA CYS A 13 -3.68 -1.46 -1.06
C CYS A 13 -3.55 -2.52 -2.17
N LEU A 14 -4.51 -3.45 -2.29
CA LEU A 14 -4.51 -4.50 -3.31
C LEU A 14 -4.85 -3.98 -4.71
N LEU A 15 -5.37 -2.75 -4.83
CA LEU A 15 -5.64 -2.11 -6.11
C LEU A 15 -4.36 -1.65 -6.83
N HIS A 16 -3.25 -1.56 -6.12
CA HIS A 16 -1.96 -1.22 -6.72
C HIS A 16 -1.27 -2.50 -7.22
N GLU A 17 -1.53 -2.84 -8.48
CA GLU A 17 -0.88 -3.97 -9.17
C GLU A 17 -0.21 -3.46 -10.46
N PRO A 18 0.98 -2.85 -10.35
CA PRO A 18 1.72 -2.39 -11.52
C PRO A 18 2.13 -3.59 -12.40
N GLY A 19 1.98 -3.46 -13.72
CA GLY A 19 2.23 -4.55 -14.67
C GLY A 19 3.69 -5.00 -14.80
N GLY A 20 4.64 -4.26 -14.22
CA GLY A 20 6.06 -4.58 -14.27
C GLY A 20 6.93 -3.42 -13.76
N GLU A 21 8.23 -3.69 -13.70
CA GLU A 21 9.26 -2.72 -13.30
C GLU A 21 10.35 -2.67 -14.39
N VAL A 22 11.19 -1.64 -14.36
CA VAL A 22 12.39 -1.57 -15.20
C VAL A 22 13.61 -1.63 -14.29
N TRP A 23 14.39 -2.71 -14.39
CA TRP A 23 15.59 -2.92 -13.60
C TRP A 23 16.83 -2.88 -14.49
N ILE A 24 17.69 -1.88 -14.28
CA ILE A 24 18.93 -1.66 -15.05
C ILE A 24 18.62 -1.67 -16.58
N GLY A 25 17.53 -0.98 -16.96
CA GLY A 25 17.10 -0.84 -18.36
C GLY A 25 16.37 -2.04 -18.94
N LEU A 26 16.14 -3.11 -18.18
CA LEU A 26 15.39 -4.29 -18.62
C LEU A 26 13.98 -4.32 -18.00
N PRO A 27 12.92 -4.54 -18.80
CA PRO A 27 11.59 -4.77 -18.24
C PRO A 27 11.57 -6.11 -17.50
N ILE A 28 11.12 -6.08 -16.25
CA ILE A 28 10.96 -7.24 -15.38
C ILE A 28 9.54 -7.28 -14.83
N ARG A 29 9.15 -8.44 -14.29
CA ARG A 29 7.93 -8.53 -13.49
C ARG A 29 8.11 -7.69 -12.21
N GLY A 30 7.05 -7.04 -11.76
CA GLY A 30 7.07 -6.31 -10.50
C GLY A 30 7.16 -7.25 -9.30
N ASP A 31 7.94 -6.85 -8.30
CA ASP A 31 8.05 -7.56 -7.03
C ASP A 31 7.01 -7.07 -6.03
N GLU A 32 6.63 -5.79 -6.07
CA GLU A 32 5.58 -5.18 -5.21
C GLU A 32 4.16 -5.54 -5.68
N VAL A 33 3.82 -6.83 -5.66
CA VAL A 33 2.49 -7.37 -6.03
C VAL A 33 1.57 -7.57 -4.81
N PRO A 34 0.23 -7.60 -5.01
CA PRO A 34 -0.74 -7.81 -3.93
C PRO A 34 -0.48 -9.06 -3.07
N ALA A 35 0.07 -10.12 -3.66
CA ALA A 35 0.40 -11.37 -2.97
C ALA A 35 1.35 -11.16 -1.77
N ARG A 36 2.24 -10.17 -1.81
CA ARG A 36 3.14 -9.87 -0.69
C ARG A 36 2.39 -9.29 0.51
N ALA A 37 1.50 -8.33 0.27
CA ALA A 37 0.71 -7.72 1.32
C ALA A 37 -0.22 -8.76 1.99
N LEU A 38 -0.82 -9.65 1.19
CA LEU A 38 -1.63 -10.77 1.68
C LEU A 38 -0.81 -11.75 2.53
N ALA A 39 0.40 -12.13 2.09
CA ALA A 39 1.26 -13.04 2.86
C ALA A 39 1.61 -12.46 4.25
N ILE A 40 1.90 -11.16 4.34
CA ILE A 40 2.16 -10.48 5.62
C ILE A 40 0.89 -10.44 6.48
N ARG A 41 -0.25 -10.05 5.90
CA ARG A 41 -1.54 -9.99 6.59
C ARG A 41 -1.91 -11.34 7.19
N ASP A 42 -1.79 -12.41 6.40
CA ASP A 42 -2.17 -13.75 6.80
C ASP A 42 -1.23 -14.30 7.90
N ALA A 43 0.07 -13.98 7.83
CA ALA A 43 1.02 -14.33 8.89
C ALA A 43 0.70 -13.61 10.23
N LEU A 44 0.32 -12.32 10.17
CA LEU A 44 -0.07 -11.55 11.36
C LEU A 44 -1.41 -12.05 11.95
N ALA A 45 -2.37 -12.42 11.10
CA ALA A 45 -3.62 -13.03 11.52
C ALA A 45 -3.39 -14.39 12.18
N ALA A 46 -2.52 -15.23 11.60
CA ALA A 46 -2.13 -16.51 12.19
C ALA A 46 -1.42 -16.35 13.55
N ALA A 47 -0.68 -15.25 13.74
CA ALA A 47 -0.08 -14.88 15.03
C ALA A 47 -1.08 -14.32 16.06
N GLY A 48 -2.36 -14.15 15.68
CA GLY A 48 -3.42 -13.66 16.56
C GLY A 48 -3.45 -12.14 16.76
N ALA A 49 -2.89 -11.36 15.82
CA ALA A 49 -2.91 -9.91 15.87
C ALA A 49 -4.35 -9.35 15.71
N PRO A 50 -4.75 -8.32 16.48
CA PRO A 50 -6.02 -7.63 16.25
C PRO A 50 -5.93 -6.70 15.03
N PHE A 51 -6.94 -6.78 14.15
CA PHE A 51 -7.03 -5.97 12.92
C PHE A 51 -8.08 -4.86 13.05
N PHE A 52 -7.74 -3.70 12.50
CA PHE A 52 -8.60 -2.52 12.43
C PHE A 52 -8.61 -1.98 11.00
N GLU A 53 -9.79 -1.61 10.49
CA GLU A 53 -9.89 -0.96 9.18
C GLU A 53 -9.27 0.44 9.24
N ALA A 54 -8.50 0.81 8.22
CA ALA A 54 -7.89 2.12 8.11
C ALA A 54 -8.96 3.19 7.90
N GLU A 55 -8.83 4.29 8.64
CA GLU A 55 -9.68 5.46 8.46
C GLU A 55 -9.19 6.33 7.28
N ARG A 56 -10.13 6.96 6.58
CA ARG A 56 -9.81 7.96 5.58
C ARG A 56 -9.38 9.26 6.25
N HIS A 57 -8.21 9.76 5.90
CA HIS A 57 -7.74 11.09 6.32
C HIS A 57 -7.83 12.10 5.16
N SER A 58 -7.75 13.40 5.49
CA SER A 58 -7.50 14.44 4.49
C SER A 58 -6.05 14.39 4.01
N ASP A 59 -5.73 15.10 2.92
CA ASP A 59 -4.37 15.14 2.37
C ASP A 59 -3.41 16.03 3.19
N ALA A 60 -3.91 16.71 4.24
CA ALA A 60 -3.09 17.62 5.04
C ALA A 60 -1.81 16.98 5.62
N PRO A 61 -1.83 15.73 6.15
CA PRO A 61 -0.61 15.06 6.59
C PRO A 61 0.37 14.75 5.46
N LEU A 62 -0.12 14.46 4.24
CA LEU A 62 0.75 14.24 3.08
C LEU A 62 1.43 15.54 2.65
N LEU A 63 0.69 16.64 2.60
CA LEU A 63 1.20 17.96 2.22
C LEU A 63 2.14 18.58 3.27
N ALA A 64 2.12 18.08 4.52
CA ALA A 64 3.09 18.49 5.53
C ALA A 64 4.51 17.99 5.25
N VAL A 65 4.66 16.96 4.39
CA VAL A 65 5.95 16.32 4.10
C VAL A 65 6.26 16.24 2.60
N HIS A 66 5.27 16.37 1.73
CA HIS A 66 5.42 16.30 0.27
C HIS A 66 5.08 17.63 -0.41
N ASP A 67 5.77 17.89 -1.52
CA ASP A 67 5.40 18.95 -2.44
C ASP A 67 3.99 18.72 -3.01
N SER A 68 3.18 19.78 -3.10
CA SER A 68 1.80 19.66 -3.56
C SER A 68 1.71 19.20 -5.02
N GLY A 69 2.64 19.62 -5.88
CA GLY A 69 2.67 19.21 -7.28
C GLY A 69 2.88 17.70 -7.45
N LEU A 70 3.65 17.07 -6.54
CA LEU A 70 3.81 15.61 -6.52
C LEU A 70 2.51 14.90 -6.11
N VAL A 71 1.83 15.39 -5.07
CA VAL A 71 0.55 14.83 -4.60
C VAL A 71 -0.52 14.95 -5.68
N ASP A 72 -0.65 16.12 -6.31
CA ASP A 72 -1.62 16.37 -7.38
C ASP A 72 -1.39 15.47 -8.59
N THR A 73 -0.13 15.31 -9.01
CA THR A 73 0.22 14.46 -10.16
C THR A 73 -0.09 12.99 -9.86
N SER A 74 0.18 12.54 -8.62
CA SER A 74 -0.11 11.17 -8.20
C SER A 74 -1.61 10.89 -8.22
N ALA A 75 -2.43 11.78 -7.65
CA ALA A 75 -3.89 11.68 -7.69
C ALA A 75 -4.45 11.65 -9.13
N ALA A 76 -3.89 12.48 -10.01
CA ALA A 76 -4.33 12.58 -11.40
C ALA A 76 -3.85 11.43 -12.31
N SER A 77 -2.84 10.66 -11.89
CA SER A 77 -2.37 9.48 -12.62
C SER A 77 -3.28 8.27 -12.43
N THR A 78 -3.90 8.13 -11.25
CA THR A 78 -4.81 7.02 -10.92
C THR A 78 -6.14 7.06 -11.70
N SER A 79 -6.54 8.21 -12.27
CA SER A 79 -7.75 8.32 -13.10
C SER A 79 -7.52 7.98 -14.59
N ARG A 80 -6.28 7.69 -14.99
CA ARG A 80 -5.86 7.47 -16.38
C ARG A 80 -5.35 6.06 -16.67
N SER A 81 -5.40 5.14 -15.69
CA SER A 81 -5.05 3.72 -15.84
C SER A 81 -6.28 2.83 -15.76
#